data_AF-A0A2N9N1D4-F1
#
_entry.id   AF-A0A2N9N1D4-F1
#
_cell.length_a   1.000
_cell.length_b   1.000
_cell.length_c   1.000
_cell.angle_alpha   90.00
_cell.angle_beta   90.00
_cell.angle_gamma   90.00
#
_symmetry.space_group_name_H-M   'P 1'
#
loop_
_entity.id
_entity.type
_entity.pdbx_description
1 polymer ?
#
loop_
_entity_poly.entity_id
_entity_poly.type
_entity_poly.pdbx_seq_one_letter_code
_entity_poly.pdbx_strand_id
1 'polypeptide(L)'
;MRFMMMVKANKDSEAGVMPSEEMIVKMGKYNEELMKAGVLVDLAGLKPSSNGFRATREASRGSSTAPSPRPRSSLADTGSST
;
A
#
# COMPACT_ATOMS: atom_id res chain seq x y z
N MET A 1 16.67 -13.62 -8.65
CA MET A 1 15.26 -13.68 -8.18
C MET A 1 14.84 -12.30 -7.71
N ARG A 2 13.57 -11.91 -7.87
CA ARG A 2 13.06 -10.59 -7.47
C ARG A 2 11.95 -10.77 -6.43
N PHE A 3 11.91 -9.88 -5.44
CA PHE A 3 10.88 -9.86 -4.40
C PHE A 3 10.17 -8.51 -4.43
N MET A 4 8.88 -8.52 -4.10
CA MET A 4 8.07 -7.31 -3.97
C MET A 4 7.62 -7.19 -2.52
N MET A 5 8.04 -6.12 -1.85
CA MET A 5 7.54 -5.74 -0.53
C MET A 5 6.48 -4.66 -0.69
N MET A 6 5.30 -4.90 -0.11
CA MET A 6 4.22 -3.91 -0.05
C MET A 6 3.85 -3.65 1.40
N VAL A 7 3.88 -2.39 1.81
CA VAL A 7 3.37 -1.95 3.11
C VAL A 7 1.85 -1.80 2.99
N LYS A 8 1.11 -2.47 3.87
CA LYS A 8 -0.36 -2.40 3.86
C LYS A 8 -0.81 -1.01 4.31
N ALA A 9 -1.74 -0.41 3.57
CA ALA A 9 -2.35 0.85 3.94
C ALA A 9 -3.08 0.74 5.30
N ASN A 10 -2.84 1.74 6.15
CA ASN A 10 -3.52 1.99 7.42
C ASN A 10 -4.37 3.28 7.33
N LYS A 11 -5.14 3.60 8.38
CA LYS A 11 -6.02 4.79 8.41
C LYS A 11 -5.27 6.09 8.11
N ASP A 12 -4.05 6.22 8.62
CA ASP A 12 -3.24 7.44 8.48
C ASP A 12 -2.69 7.60 7.06
N SER A 13 -2.22 6.50 6.44
CA SER A 13 -1.73 6.49 5.06
C SER A 13 -2.85 6.73 4.04
N GLU A 14 -4.06 6.24 4.31
CA GLU A 14 -5.23 6.51 3.46
C GLU A 14 -5.73 7.94 3.61
N ALA A 15 -5.49 8.58 4.77
CA ALA A 15 -5.78 9.99 5.01
C ALA A 15 -4.70 10.94 4.45
N GLY A 16 -3.61 10.40 3.90
CA GLY A 16 -2.50 11.21 3.38
C GLY A 16 -1.67 11.88 4.48
N VAL A 17 -1.71 11.35 5.71
CA VAL A 17 -0.86 11.84 6.80
C VAL A 17 0.59 11.52 6.48
N MET A 18 1.42 12.56 6.45
CA MET A 18 2.85 12.42 6.21
C MET A 18 3.52 11.78 7.45
N PRO A 19 4.51 10.87 7.26
CA PRO A 19 5.32 10.36 8.36
C PRO A 19 6.08 11.50 9.05
N SER A 20 6.55 11.26 10.27
CA SER A 20 7.46 12.20 10.94
C SER A 20 8.77 12.36 10.16
N GLU A 21 9.40 13.53 10.27
CA GLU A 21 10.66 13.84 9.57
C GLU A 21 11.77 12.83 9.89
N GLU A 22 11.88 12.41 11.15
CA GLU A 22 12.86 11.39 11.55
C GLU A 22 12.66 10.07 10.80
N MET A 23 11.42 9.69 10.54
CA MET A 23 11.08 8.46 9.82
C MET A 23 11.43 8.59 8.33
N ILE A 24 11.18 9.76 7.74
CA ILE A 24 11.56 10.06 6.35
C ILE A 24 13.08 9.96 6.18
N VAL A 25 13.85 10.55 7.10
CA VAL A 25 15.32 10.50 7.07
C VAL A 25 15.83 9.07 7.20
N LYS A 26 15.26 8.28 8.12
CA LYS A 26 15.63 6.85 8.28
C LYS A 26 15.30 6.03 7.04
N MET A 27 14.12 6.24 6.43
CA MET A 27 13.76 5.57 5.18
C MET A 27 14.67 5.97 4.01
N GLY A 28 15.06 7.24 3.91
CA GLY A 28 16.01 7.71 2.91
C GLY A 28 17.35 7.00 2.99
N LYS A 29 17.94 6.92 4.21
CA LYS A 29 19.21 6.22 4.45
C LYS A 29 19.13 4.74 4.09
N TYR A 30 18.06 4.06 4.50
CA TYR A 30 17.84 2.65 4.16
C TYR A 30 17.76 2.43 2.65
N ASN A 31 17.05 3.31 1.92
CA ASN A 31 16.95 3.22 0.47
C ASN A 31 18.29 3.50 -0.23
N GLU A 32 19.10 4.44 0.28
CA GLU A 32 20.45 4.70 -0.21
C GLU A 32 21.37 3.48 -0.05
N GLU A 33 21.28 2.79 1.09
CA GLU A 33 22.04 1.56 1.34
C GLU A 33 21.63 0.44 0.38
N LEU A 34 20.33 0.25 0.15
CA LEU A 34 19.80 -0.72 -0.82
C LEU A 34 20.21 -0.40 -2.26
N MET A 35 20.25 0.89 -2.61
CA MET A 35 20.70 1.35 -3.92
C MET A 35 22.21 1.09 -4.10
N LYS A 36 23.04 1.42 -3.09
CA LYS A 36 24.49 1.14 -3.10
C LYS A 36 24.79 -0.36 -3.19
N ALA A 37 23.98 -1.20 -2.55
CA ALA A 37 24.07 -2.65 -2.63
C ALA A 37 23.57 -3.22 -3.98
N GLY A 38 22.98 -2.40 -4.86
CA GLY A 38 22.48 -2.82 -6.18
C GLY A 38 21.27 -3.75 -6.15
N VAL A 39 20.61 -3.88 -4.99
CA VAL A 39 19.44 -4.75 -4.79
C VAL A 39 18.11 -4.01 -4.97
N LEU A 40 18.15 -2.67 -4.97
CA LEU A 40 16.97 -1.84 -5.18
C LEU A 40 16.60 -1.81 -6.67
N VAL A 41 15.46 -2.41 -7.01
CA VAL A 41 14.97 -2.42 -8.40
C VAL A 41 14.04 -1.24 -8.68
N ASP A 42 13.14 -0.93 -7.75
CA ASP A 42 12.19 0.18 -7.86
C ASP A 42 11.69 0.62 -6.48
N LEU A 43 11.34 1.90 -6.36
CA LEU A 43 10.72 2.52 -5.20
C LEU A 43 9.60 3.45 -5.67
N ALA A 44 8.39 2.91 -5.73
CA ALA A 44 7.20 3.69 -6.04
C ALA A 44 6.30 3.82 -4.81
N GLY A 45 5.83 5.05 -4.56
CA GLY A 45 4.74 5.30 -3.61
C GLY A 45 3.39 5.00 -4.23
N LEU A 46 2.49 4.38 -3.47
CA LEU A 46 1.10 4.20 -3.88
C LEU A 46 0.25 5.37 -3.40
N LYS A 47 -0.66 5.83 -4.26
CA LYS A 47 -1.70 6.80 -3.87
C LYS A 47 -2.74 6.12 -2.95
N PRO A 48 -3.48 6.90 -2.15
CA PRO A 48 -4.60 6.38 -1.35
C PRO A 48 -5.58 5.58 -2.20
N SER A 49 -6.17 4.54 -1.60
CA SER A 49 -7.10 3.62 -2.28
C SER A 49 -8.35 4.31 -2.82
N SER A 50 -8.70 5.48 -2.28
CA SER A 50 -9.77 6.36 -2.76
C SER A 50 -9.55 6.87 -4.19
N ASN A 51 -8.30 7.01 -4.63
CA ASN A 51 -7.94 7.38 -5.99
C ASN A 51 -7.78 6.15 -6.91
N GLY A 52 -8.02 4.94 -6.36
CA GLY A 52 -7.87 3.68 -7.06
C GLY A 52 -9.16 3.22 -7.73
N PHE A 53 -8.99 2.39 -8.75
CA PHE A 53 -10.08 1.84 -9.54
C PHE A 53 -9.89 0.32 -9.71
N ARG A 54 -10.94 -0.50 -9.57
CA ARG A 54 -10.84 -1.97 -9.67
C ARG A 54 -11.61 -2.48 -10.90
N ALA A 55 -10.86 -2.93 -11.90
CA ALA A 55 -11.41 -3.62 -13.07
C ALA A 55 -11.51 -5.12 -12.78
N THR A 56 -12.69 -5.69 -12.95
CA THR A 56 -12.89 -7.15 -12.94
C THR A 56 -13.25 -7.59 -14.35
N ARG A 57 -12.53 -8.57 -14.88
CA ARG A 57 -12.82 -9.16 -16.19
C ARG A 57 -13.19 -10.63 -16.01
N GLU A 58 -14.43 -10.97 -16.32
CA GLU A 58 -14.86 -12.36 -16.43
C GLU A 58 -14.56 -12.87 -17.84
N ALA A 59 -14.16 -14.13 -17.96
CA ALA A 59 -13.77 -14.72 -19.24
C ALA A 59 -14.94 -14.80 -20.25
N SER A 60 -16.20 -14.73 -19.80
CA SER A 60 -17.41 -14.91 -20.61
C SER A 60 -18.35 -13.70 -20.68
N ARG A 61 -18.10 -12.63 -19.92
CA ARG A 61 -18.86 -11.36 -19.98
C ARG A 61 -17.90 -10.19 -19.89
N GLY A 62 -18.19 -9.12 -20.64
CA GLY A 62 -17.34 -7.95 -20.79
C GLY A 62 -16.81 -7.36 -19.47
N SER A 63 -15.71 -6.61 -19.55
CA SER A 63 -15.07 -5.99 -18.38
C SER A 63 -16.03 -5.08 -17.62
N SER A 64 -16.22 -5.32 -16.33
CA SER A 64 -16.96 -4.45 -15.43
C SER A 64 -16.00 -3.61 -14.60
N THR A 65 -16.30 -2.32 -14.54
CA THR A 65 -15.43 -1.30 -13.98
C THR A 65 -16.13 -0.66 -12.76
N ALA A 66 -15.72 -0.98 -11.52
CA ALA A 66 -16.21 -0.36 -10.28
C ALA A 66 -15.12 0.38 -9.47
N PRO A 67 -15.44 1.50 -8.80
CA PRO A 67 -14.50 2.20 -7.92
C PRO A 67 -13.95 1.25 -6.84
N SER A 68 -12.69 1.42 -6.46
CA SER A 68 -12.02 0.49 -5.54
C SER A 68 -12.72 0.50 -4.17
N PRO A 69 -13.23 -0.65 -3.68
CA PRO A 69 -13.74 -0.71 -2.31
C PRO A 69 -12.58 -0.51 -1.32
N ARG A 70 -12.84 0.16 -0.19
CA ARG A 70 -11.87 0.22 0.92
C ARG A 70 -11.43 -1.21 1.26
N PRO A 71 -10.13 -1.43 1.56
CA PRO A 71 -9.67 -2.76 1.96
C PRO A 71 -10.50 -3.23 3.16
N ARG A 72 -11.09 -4.44 3.07
CA ARG A 72 -11.69 -5.09 4.24
C ARG A 72 -10.63 -5.12 5.33
N SER A 73 -10.81 -4.36 6.40
CA SER A 73 -9.98 -4.47 7.59
C SER A 73 -10.18 -5.89 8.13
N SER A 74 -9.14 -6.72 8.07
CA SER A 74 -9.17 -8.04 8.70
C SER A 74 -8.97 -7.96 10.22
N LEU A 75 -9.01 -6.76 10.82
CA LEU A 75 -9.40 -6.64 12.22
C LEU A 75 -10.92 -6.75 12.28
N ALA A 76 -11.40 -7.99 12.28
CA ALA A 76 -12.61 -8.30 13.02
C ALA A 76 -12.39 -7.77 14.43
N ASP A 77 -13.05 -6.65 14.74
CA ASP A 77 -14.06 -6.60 15.78
C ASP A 77 -14.06 -7.82 16.73
N THR A 78 -13.04 -7.95 17.56
CA THR A 78 -13.20 -8.56 18.88
C THR A 78 -13.58 -7.43 19.82
N GLY A 79 -14.85 -7.04 19.75
CA GLY A 79 -15.49 -6.21 20.75
C GLY A 79 -15.30 -6.81 22.14
N SER A 80 -15.09 -5.93 23.10
CA SER A 80 -15.01 -6.23 24.52
C SER A 80 -16.32 -6.82 25.06
N SER A 81 -16.23 -7.75 26.01
CA SER A 81 -17.16 -7.79 27.15
C SER A 81 -16.62 -8.75 28.20
N THR A 82 -16.33 -8.18 29.39
CA THR A 82 -16.18 -8.84 30.71
C THR A 82 -15.14 -9.94 30.89
#